data_AF-A0AB35HB90-F1
#
_entry.id   AF-A0AB35HB90-F1
#
_cell.length_a   1.000
_cell.length_b   1.000
_cell.length_c   1.000
_cell.angle_alpha   90.00
_cell.angle_beta   90.00
_cell.angle_gamma   90.00
#
_symmetry.space_group_name_H-M   'P 1'
#
loop_
_entity.id
_entity.type
_entity.pdbx_description
1 polymer ?
#
loop_
_entity_poly.entity_id
_entity_poly.type
_entity_poly.pdbx_seq_one_letter_code
_entity_poly.pdbx_strand_id
1 'polypeptide(L)' 'MDKDLVKALAMATSAGLTLVFCIGGFIWIGYTLDGWFRTEPLCMIIFGLIGAITGFYMLYKQVK' A
#
# COMPACT_ATOMS: atom_id res chain seq x y z
N MET A 1 25.74 -10.47 13.04
CA MET A 1 24.38 -10.20 12.51
C MET A 1 24.09 -11.27 11.48
N ASP A 2 23.31 -12.28 11.87
CA ASP A 2 23.01 -13.45 11.06
C ASP A 2 22.49 -13.06 9.67
N LYS A 3 23.15 -13.56 8.62
CA LYS A 3 22.85 -13.22 7.22
C LYS A 3 21.38 -13.50 6.86
N ASP A 4 20.76 -14.43 7.57
CA ASP A 4 19.34 -14.79 7.43
C ASP A 4 18.40 -13.69 7.96
N LEU A 5 18.74 -13.02 9.07
CA LEU A 5 18.00 -11.86 9.55
C LEU A 5 18.07 -10.69 8.57
N VAL A 6 19.25 -10.45 7.98
CA VAL A 6 19.43 -9.37 7.00
C VAL A 6 18.63 -9.67 5.72
N LYS A 7 18.61 -10.92 5.26
CA LYS A 7 17.78 -11.34 4.12
C LYS A 7 16.29 -11.24 4.42
N ALA A 8 15.85 -11.70 5.59
CA ALA A 8 14.45 -11.60 6.01
C ALA A 8 14.01 -10.14 6.13
N LEU A 9 14.85 -9.29 6.71
CA LEU A 9 14.60 -7.85 6.83
C LEU A 9 14.56 -7.18 5.45
N ALA A 10 15.47 -7.52 4.55
CA ALA A 10 15.47 -6.99 3.19
C ALA A 10 14.21 -7.42 2.40
N MET A 11 13.76 -8.67 2.57
CA MET A 11 12.51 -9.15 1.99
C MET A 11 11.29 -8.41 2.57
N ALA A 12 11.24 -8.26 3.89
CA ALA A 12 10.14 -7.55 4.55
C ALA A 12 10.10 -6.07 4.15
N THR A 13 11.27 -5.43 4.09
CA THR A 13 11.41 -4.01 3.73
C THR A 13 11.01 -3.78 2.28
N SER A 14 11.44 -4.63 1.34
CA SER A 14 11.08 -4.49 -0.08
C SER A 14 9.58 -4.72 -0.33
N ALA A 15 8.98 -5.70 0.34
CA ALA A 15 7.54 -5.94 0.26
C ALA A 15 6.72 -4.83 0.97
N GLY A 16 7.20 -4.30 2.09
CA GLY A 16 6.65 -3.12 2.76
C GLY A 16 6.75 -1.84 1.90
N LEU A 17 7.87 -1.64 1.21
CA LEU A 17 8.05 -0.51 0.31
C LEU A 17 7.08 -0.59 -0.88
N THR A 18 6.94 -1.79 -1.46
CA THR A 18 6.00 -2.04 -2.56
C THR A 18 4.56 -1.76 -2.12
N LEU A 19 4.20 -2.14 -0.90
CA LEU A 19 2.92 -1.83 -0.29
C LEU A 19 2.67 -0.33 -0.15
N VAL A 20 3.63 0.39 0.43
CA VAL A 20 3.52 1.84 0.63
C VAL A 20 3.40 2.54 -0.72
N PHE A 21 4.14 2.09 -1.74
CA PHE A 21 4.02 2.61 -3.09
C PHE A 21 2.65 2.33 -3.72
N CYS A 22 2.10 1.12 -3.55
CA CYS A 22 0.75 0.81 -4.02
C CYS A 22 -0.31 1.66 -3.32
N ILE A 23 -0.30 1.71 -1.99
CA ILE A 23 -1.28 2.47 -1.20
C ILE A 23 -1.16 3.96 -1.49
N GLY A 24 0.05 4.52 -1.40
CA GLY A 24 0.32 5.92 -1.66
C GLY A 24 -0.01 6.33 -3.10
N GLY A 25 0.34 5.49 -4.08
CA GLY A 25 0.04 5.72 -5.49
C GLY A 25 -1.46 5.72 -5.77
N PHE A 26 -2.20 4.75 -5.22
CA PHE A 26 -3.65 4.68 -5.37
C PHE A 26 -4.39 5.81 -4.65
N ILE A 27 -3.92 6.22 -3.47
CA ILE A 27 -4.47 7.40 -2.76
C ILE A 27 -4.21 8.68 -3.56
N TRP A 28 -3.01 8.85 -4.11
CA TRP A 28 -2.65 10.02 -4.91
C TRP A 28 -3.48 10.12 -6.20
N ILE A 29 -3.63 8.98 -6.90
CA ILE A 29 -4.47 8.89 -8.10
C ILE A 29 -5.93 9.17 -7.73
N GLY A 30 -6.44 8.57 -6.66
CA GLY A 30 -7.80 8.81 -6.16
C GLY A 30 -8.06 10.28 -5.84
N TYR A 31 -7.13 10.94 -5.14
CA TYR A 31 -7.21 12.37 -4.81
C TYR A 31 -7.18 13.27 -6.05
N THR A 32 -6.32 12.95 -7.02
CA THR A 32 -6.23 13.69 -8.29
C THR A 32 -7.50 13.51 -9.13
N LEU A 33 -8.05 12.29 -9.19
CA LEU A 33 -9.29 12.00 -9.90
C LEU A 33 -10.50 12.70 -9.26
N ASP A 34 -10.61 12.67 -7.92
CA ASP A 34 -11.67 13.34 -7.17
C ASP A 34 -11.67 14.86 -7.43
N GLY A 35 -10.48 15.47 -7.45
CA GLY A 35 -10.33 16.89 -7.79
C GLY A 35 -10.71 17.22 -9.24
N TRP A 36 -10.47 16.30 -10.19
CA TRP A 36 -10.84 16.49 -11.59
C TRP A 36 -12.33 16.27 -11.87
N PHE A 37 -12.96 15.29 -11.22
CA PHE A 37 -14.37 14.97 -11.45
C PHE A 37 -15.34 15.84 -10.64
N ARG A 38 -14.88 16.61 -9.63
CA ARG A 38 -15.75 17.34 -8.67
C ARG A 38 -16.81 16.46 -8.00
N THR A 39 -16.65 15.14 -8.08
CA THR A 39 -17.45 14.17 -7.36
C THR A 39 -17.02 14.19 -5.91
N GLU A 40 -17.97 13.92 -5.01
CA GLU A 40 -17.72 13.65 -3.59
C GLU A 40 -16.63 12.57 -3.45
N PRO A 41 -15.87 12.52 -2.32
CA PRO A 41 -14.59 11.78 -2.10
C PRO A 41 -14.69 10.23 -2.21
N LEU A 42 -15.46 9.71 -3.14
CA LEU A 42 -15.80 8.32 -3.35
C LEU A 42 -14.64 7.57 -3.99
N CYS A 43 -13.92 8.17 -4.93
CA CYS A 43 -12.75 7.54 -5.55
C CYS A 43 -11.62 7.40 -4.52
N MET A 44 -11.38 8.43 -3.72
CA MET A 44 -10.41 8.39 -2.62
C MET A 44 -10.76 7.33 -1.57
N ILE A 45 -12.04 7.19 -1.21
CA ILE A 45 -12.50 6.17 -0.24
C ILE A 45 -12.34 4.76 -0.81
N ILE A 46 -12.73 4.51 -2.06
CA ILE A 46 -12.61 3.19 -2.69
C ILE A 46 -11.15 2.79 -2.86
N PHE A 47 -10.30 3.68 -3.42
CA PHE A 47 -8.88 3.41 -3.57
C PHE A 47 -8.15 3.32 -2.24
N GLY A 48 -8.54 4.11 -1.24
CA GLY A 48 -8.04 4.02 0.12
C GLY A 48 -8.40 2.69 0.80
N LEU A 49 -9.64 2.21 0.65
CA LEU A 49 -10.08 0.91 1.16
C LEU A 49 -9.36 -0.26 0.48
N ILE A 50 -9.24 -0.23 -0.86
CA ILE A 50 -8.49 -1.24 -1.61
C ILE A 50 -7.02 -1.21 -1.19
N GLY A 51 -6.41 -0.04 -1.06
CA GLY A 51 -5.06 0.14 -0.55
C GLY A 51 -4.89 -0.44 0.86
N ALA A 52 -5.79 -0.13 1.78
CA ALA A 52 -5.74 -0.62 3.16
C ALA A 52 -5.88 -2.14 3.25
N ILE A 53 -6.82 -2.74 2.51
CA ILE A 53 -7.03 -4.20 2.46
C ILE A 53 -5.80 -4.88 1.85
N THR A 54 -5.27 -4.35 0.75
CA THR A 54 -4.07 -4.90 0.08
C THR A 54 -2.84 -4.78 1.00
N GLY A 55 -2.71 -3.64 1.69
CA GLY A 55 -1.79 -3.36 2.80
C GLY A 55 -1.78 -4.45 3.85
N PHE A 56 -2.95 -4.66 4.45
CA PHE A 56 -3.15 -5.66 5.48
C PHE A 56 -2.86 -7.07 4.97
N TYR A 57 -3.29 -7.40 3.75
CA TYR A 57 -3.12 -8.74 3.17
C TYR A 57 -1.64 -9.09 2.94
N MET A 58 -0.85 -8.16 2.42
CA MET A 58 0.59 -8.38 2.24
C MET A 58 1.34 -8.42 3.58
N LEU A 59 0.96 -7.62 4.59
CA LEU A 59 1.55 -7.75 5.93
C LEU A 59 1.24 -9.12 6.54
N TYR A 60 -0.01 -9.59 6.43
CA TYR A 60 -0.39 -10.94 6.87
C TYR A 60 0.42 -12.02 6.15
N LYS A 61 0.68 -11.85 4.86
CA LYS A 61 1.47 -12.79 4.04
C LYS A 61 2.98 -12.69 4.28
N GLN A 62 3.47 -11.59 4.84
CA GLN A 62 4.87 -11.47 5.26
C GLN A 62 5.09 -12.04 6.68
N VAL A 63 4.06 -11.99 7.52
CA VAL A 63 4.08 -12.52 8.89
C VAL A 63 3.86 -14.05 8.93
N LYS A 64 3.16 -14.61 7.94
CA LYS A 64 2.90 -16.05 7.81
C LYS A 64 3.73 -16.69 6.71
#